data_AF-A0A934WMV5-F1
#
_entry.id   AF-A0A934WMV5-F1
#
_cell.length_a   1.000
_cell.length_b   1.000
_cell.length_c   1.000
_cell.angle_alpha   90.00
_cell.angle_beta   90.00
_cell.angle_gamma   90.00
#
_symmetry.space_group_name_H-M   'P 1'
#
loop_
_entity.id
_entity.type
_entity.pdbx_description
1 polymer ?
#
loop_
_entity_poly.entity_id
_entity_poly.type
_entity_poly.pdbx_seq_one_letter_code
_entity_poly.pdbx_strand_id
1 'polypeptide(L)'
;MRSIPLAALAAVLLASVAAAQTADAPASAASASPPVRVGSEYTPGWDMMTPAERDAFRQRMIAAPTKAECRRLRDEQLETAAKRANARGIKNVPSPRYDACE
;
A
#
# COMPACT_ATOMS: atom_id res chain seq x y z
N MET A 1 -40.89 -29.94 37.86
CA MET A 1 -41.90 -29.61 36.85
C MET A 1 -42.92 -28.67 37.48
N ARG A 2 -42.87 -27.38 37.14
CA ARG A 2 -43.95 -26.42 37.38
C ARG A 2 -43.79 -25.30 36.34
N SER A 3 -44.85 -25.15 35.57
CA SER A 3 -44.91 -24.52 34.25
C SER A 3 -44.81 -22.99 34.32
N ILE A 4 -44.16 -22.43 33.31
CA ILE A 4 -43.91 -21.00 33.09
C ILE A 4 -45.16 -20.37 32.46
N PRO A 5 -45.74 -19.28 33.00
CA PRO A 5 -46.70 -18.49 32.24
C PRO A 5 -45.96 -17.54 31.28
N LEU A 6 -46.24 -17.75 29.99
CA LEU A 6 -45.95 -16.82 28.91
C LEU A 6 -46.64 -15.47 29.10
N ALA A 7 -46.03 -14.47 28.48
CA ALA A 7 -46.62 -13.23 27.97
C ALA A 7 -46.62 -11.99 28.90
N ALA A 8 -45.53 -11.25 28.83
CA ALA A 8 -45.57 -9.80 28.57
C ALA A 8 -44.23 -9.42 27.91
N LEU A 9 -44.15 -9.32 26.58
CA LEU A 9 -44.28 -8.04 25.87
C LEU A 9 -43.43 -6.93 26.52
N ALA A 10 -42.14 -6.93 26.19
CA ALA A 10 -41.34 -5.72 26.12
C ALA A 10 -40.25 -5.93 25.06
N ALA A 11 -40.65 -5.76 23.80
CA ALA A 11 -39.75 -5.58 22.70
C ALA A 11 -38.98 -4.27 22.92
N VAL A 12 -37.77 -4.35 23.46
CA VAL A 12 -36.81 -3.24 23.42
C VAL A 12 -35.88 -3.52 22.25
N LEU A 13 -36.37 -3.14 21.06
CA LEU A 13 -35.56 -2.90 19.87
C LEU A 13 -34.60 -1.74 20.18
N LEU A 14 -33.40 -2.05 20.67
CA LEU A 14 -32.27 -1.12 20.62
C LEU A 14 -31.69 -1.16 19.20
N ALA A 15 -32.41 -0.54 18.27
CA ALA A 15 -31.86 -0.08 17.02
C ALA A 15 -31.09 1.22 17.29
N SER A 16 -29.76 1.12 17.42
CA SER A 16 -28.90 2.30 17.57
C SER A 16 -27.87 2.33 16.45
N VAL A 17 -28.22 3.11 15.43
CA VAL A 17 -27.34 3.95 14.61
C VAL A 17 -26.26 3.22 13.82
N ALA A 18 -26.64 2.79 12.60
CA ALA A 18 -25.72 2.75 11.48
C ALA A 18 -25.27 4.20 11.19
N ALA A 19 -24.14 4.61 11.76
CA ALA A 19 -23.41 5.78 11.26
C ALA A 19 -22.90 5.41 9.87
N ALA A 20 -23.66 5.76 8.84
CA ALA A 20 -23.18 5.86 7.48
C ALA A 20 -22.11 6.96 7.49
N GLN A 21 -20.86 6.53 7.70
CA GLN A 21 -19.71 7.40 7.58
C GLN A 21 -19.46 7.55 6.07
N THR A 22 -20.24 8.40 5.43
CA THR A 22 -19.79 9.01 4.17
C THR A 22 -18.65 9.94 4.54
N ALA A 23 -17.46 9.36 4.68
CA ALA A 23 -16.22 10.09 4.60
C ALA A 23 -16.10 10.57 3.15
N ASP A 24 -16.76 11.68 2.86
CA ASP A 24 -16.36 12.57 1.78
C ASP A 24 -15.00 13.15 2.20
N ALA A 25 -13.96 12.33 2.01
CA ALA A 25 -12.61 12.83 2.08
C ALA A 25 -12.50 13.84 0.93
N PRO A 26 -12.03 15.09 1.16
CA PRO A 26 -11.65 15.92 0.05
C PRO A 26 -10.60 15.12 -0.72
N ALA A 27 -10.92 14.75 -1.96
CA ALA A 27 -9.91 14.43 -2.94
C ALA A 27 -9.09 15.72 -3.09
N SER A 28 -8.11 15.88 -2.19
CA SER A 28 -7.03 16.85 -2.34
C SER A 28 -6.61 16.70 -3.78
N ALA A 29 -6.85 17.73 -4.58
CA ALA A 29 -6.45 17.78 -5.97
C ALA A 29 -4.97 17.47 -5.97
N ALA A 30 -4.63 16.21 -6.26
CA ALA A 30 -3.27 15.74 -6.27
C ALA A 30 -2.63 16.55 -7.37
N SER A 31 -1.80 17.52 -7.00
CA SER A 31 -0.85 18.14 -7.90
C SER A 31 -0.25 17.00 -8.68
N ALA A 32 -0.50 16.96 -9.99
CA ALA A 32 -0.09 15.86 -10.84
C ALA A 32 1.41 15.64 -10.61
N SER A 33 1.74 14.58 -9.85
CA SER A 33 3.12 14.29 -9.55
C SER A 33 3.82 14.02 -10.88
N PRO A 34 5.04 14.54 -11.08
CA PRO A 34 5.80 14.26 -12.29
C PRO A 34 5.78 12.75 -12.56
N PRO A 35 5.72 12.33 -13.84
CA PRO A 35 5.49 10.93 -14.18
C PRO A 35 6.54 10.06 -13.50
N VAL A 36 6.11 9.25 -12.54
CA VAL A 36 7.02 8.41 -11.74
C VAL A 36 7.75 7.45 -12.68
N ARG A 37 9.07 7.57 -12.73
CA ARG A 37 9.95 6.77 -13.58
C ARG A 37 10.35 5.51 -12.81
N VAL A 38 9.71 4.39 -13.10
CA VAL A 38 10.08 3.07 -12.55
C VAL A 38 10.51 2.12 -13.67
N GLY A 39 11.51 1.29 -13.39
CA GLY A 39 12.09 0.38 -14.37
C GLY A 39 13.50 -0.05 -13.99
N SER A 40 14.13 -0.87 -14.84
CA SER A 40 15.51 -1.35 -14.61
C SER A 40 16.52 -0.23 -14.42
N GLU A 41 16.28 0.93 -15.03
CA GLU A 41 17.17 2.09 -14.93
C GLU A 41 16.96 2.91 -13.66
N TYR A 42 15.81 2.78 -12.98
CA TYR A 42 15.38 3.65 -11.88
C TYR A 42 15.18 2.89 -10.56
N THR A 43 15.01 1.56 -10.62
CA THR A 43 14.60 0.73 -9.48
C THR A 43 15.65 -0.34 -9.17
N PRO A 44 16.29 -0.30 -7.99
CA PRO A 44 17.24 -1.32 -7.59
C PRO A 44 16.58 -2.71 -7.56
N GLY A 45 17.24 -3.68 -8.19
CA GLY A 45 16.77 -5.06 -8.21
C GLY A 45 15.51 -5.33 -9.05
N TRP A 46 15.15 -4.44 -9.98
CA TRP A 46 14.04 -4.61 -10.91
C TRP A 46 14.03 -5.97 -11.63
N ASP A 47 15.20 -6.45 -12.04
CA ASP A 47 15.36 -7.73 -12.74
C ASP A 47 15.15 -8.95 -11.84
N MET A 48 15.09 -8.74 -10.52
CA MET A 48 14.77 -9.78 -9.52
C MET A 48 13.30 -9.76 -9.09
N MET A 49 12.47 -8.89 -9.68
CA MET A 49 11.04 -8.83 -9.44
C MET A 49 10.28 -9.60 -10.52
N THR A 50 9.21 -10.26 -10.12
CA THR A 50 8.21 -10.83 -11.05
C THR A 50 7.42 -9.70 -11.73
N PRO A 51 6.74 -9.97 -12.87
CA PRO A 51 5.87 -8.99 -13.50
C PRO A 51 4.81 -8.40 -12.56
N ALA A 52 4.16 -9.24 -11.75
CA ALA A 52 3.15 -8.79 -10.79
C ALA A 52 3.73 -7.86 -9.72
N GLU A 53 4.92 -8.17 -9.20
CA GLU A 53 5.60 -7.31 -8.22
C GLU A 53 6.00 -5.96 -8.82
N ARG A 54 6.45 -5.95 -10.08
CA ARG A 54 6.80 -4.72 -10.81
C ARG A 54 5.59 -3.82 -10.97
N ASP A 55 4.43 -4.39 -11.30
CA ASP A 55 3.19 -3.64 -11.47
C ASP A 55 2.68 -3.11 -10.13
N ALA A 56 2.72 -3.92 -9.07
CA ALA A 56 2.37 -3.48 -7.73
C ALA A 56 3.28 -2.34 -7.25
N PHE A 57 4.60 -2.45 -7.46
CA PHE A 57 5.54 -1.39 -7.11
C PHE A 57 5.29 -0.11 -7.92
N ARG A 58 5.04 -0.23 -9.23
CA ARG A 58 4.67 0.91 -10.08
C ARG A 58 3.43 1.62 -9.55
N GLN A 59 2.38 0.88 -9.20
CA GLN A 59 1.14 1.44 -8.67
C GLN A 59 1.37 2.15 -7.33
N ARG A 60 2.14 1.54 -6.41
CA ARG A 60 2.51 2.16 -5.12
C ARG A 60 3.26 3.47 -5.32
N MET A 61 4.22 3.50 -6.24
CA MET A 61 5.01 4.70 -6.51
C MET A 61 4.18 5.80 -7.16
N ILE A 62 3.29 5.48 -8.11
CA ILE A 62 2.34 6.44 -8.72
C ILE A 62 1.38 7.00 -7.67
N ALA A 63 0.93 6.17 -6.73
CA ALA A 63 0.02 6.57 -5.66
C ALA A 63 0.71 7.38 -4.54
N ALA A 64 2.03 7.49 -4.53
CA ALA A 64 2.79 8.20 -3.50
C ALA A 64 2.67 9.72 -3.71
N PRO A 65 1.98 10.47 -2.83
CA PRO A 65 1.66 11.88 -3.08
C PRO A 65 2.82 12.83 -2.78
N THR A 66 3.93 12.34 -2.21
CA THR A 66 5.06 13.16 -1.78
C THR A 66 6.40 12.53 -2.13
N LYS A 67 7.43 13.37 -2.29
CA LYS A 67 8.81 12.92 -2.49
C LYS A 67 9.33 12.08 -1.32
N ALA A 68 8.87 12.35 -0.10
CA ALA A 68 9.21 11.56 1.08
C ALA A 68 8.63 10.14 1.01
N GLU A 69 7.36 10.01 0.61
CA GLU A 69 6.71 8.72 0.42
C GLU A 69 7.39 7.92 -0.72
N CYS A 70 7.72 8.59 -1.83
CA CYS A 70 8.47 7.99 -2.92
C CYS A 70 9.80 7.39 -2.44
N ARG A 71 10.61 8.17 -1.70
CA ARG A 71 11.89 7.68 -1.16
C ARG A 71 11.69 6.50 -0.22
N ARG A 72 10.67 6.54 0.65
CA ARG A 72 10.34 5.42 1.54
C ARG A 72 10.06 4.14 0.75
N LEU A 73 9.25 4.22 -0.30
CA LEU A 73 8.93 3.07 -1.16
C LEU A 73 10.17 2.56 -1.93
N ARG A 74 11.02 3.46 -2.44
CA ARG A 74 12.29 3.11 -3.08
C ARG A 74 13.23 2.39 -2.12
N ASP A 75 13.36 2.87 -0.90
CA ASP A 75 14.26 2.30 0.11
C ASP A 75 13.77 0.92 0.58
N GLU A 76 12.45 0.76 0.75
CA GLU A 76 11.82 -0.55 1.01
C GLU A 76 12.12 -1.57 -0.11
N GLN A 77 12.08 -1.11 -1.36
CA GLN A 77 12.42 -1.94 -2.51
C GLN A 77 13.92 -2.29 -2.54
N LEU A 78 14.80 -1.34 -2.23
CA LEU A 78 16.24 -1.60 -2.12
C LEU A 78 16.54 -2.66 -1.06
N GLU A 79 15.90 -2.58 0.11
CA GLU A 79 16.07 -3.57 1.18
C GLU A 79 15.58 -4.96 0.73
N THR A 80 14.42 -5.02 0.08
CA THR A 80 13.87 -6.26 -0.47
C THR A 80 14.79 -6.86 -1.54
N ALA A 81 15.33 -6.01 -2.41
CA ALA A 81 16.31 -6.42 -3.41
C ALA A 81 17.60 -6.93 -2.76
N ALA A 82 18.08 -6.29 -1.69
CA ALA A 82 19.27 -6.71 -0.97
C ALA A 82 19.08 -8.08 -0.31
N LYS A 83 17.91 -8.33 0.30
CA LYS A 83 17.56 -9.64 0.86
C LYS A 83 17.59 -10.73 -0.22
N ARG A 84 16.98 -10.47 -1.38
CA ARG A 84 16.98 -11.40 -2.53
C ARG A 84 18.38 -11.63 -3.11
N ALA A 85 19.18 -10.58 -3.22
CA ALA A 85 20.55 -10.66 -3.70
C ALA A 85 21.41 -11.53 -2.77
N ASN A 86 21.34 -11.30 -1.47
CA ASN A 86 22.06 -12.10 -0.47
C ASN A 86 21.66 -13.58 -0.50
N ALA A 87 20.36 -13.88 -0.63
CA ALA A 87 19.88 -15.25 -0.76
C ALA A 87 20.43 -15.98 -2.01
N ARG A 88 20.87 -15.22 -3.02
CA ARG A 88 21.47 -15.72 -4.27
C ARG A 88 23.00 -15.63 -4.27
N GLY A 89 23.63 -15.28 -3.15
CA GLY A 89 25.08 -15.10 -3.04
C GLY A 89 25.62 -13.82 -3.68
N ILE A 90 24.75 -12.88 -4.06
CA ILE A 90 25.13 -11.58 -4.64
C ILE A 90 25.35 -10.60 -3.50
N LYS A 91 26.58 -10.10 -3.36
CA LYS A 91 26.98 -9.23 -2.23
C LYS A 91 26.35 -7.83 -2.26
N ASN A 92 26.05 -7.30 -3.43
CA ASN A 92 25.56 -5.92 -3.60
C ASN A 92 24.48 -5.86 -4.68
N VAL A 93 23.41 -5.10 -4.41
CA VAL A 93 22.44 -4.70 -5.44
C VAL A 93 23.02 -3.47 -6.15
N PRO A 94 23.13 -3.47 -7.50
CA PRO A 94 23.58 -2.29 -8.22
C PRO A 94 22.68 -1.10 -7.95
N SER A 95 23.28 0.07 -7.76
CA SER A 95 22.51 1.32 -7.73
C SER A 95 21.85 1.57 -9.09
N PRO A 96 20.63 2.15 -9.09
CA PRO A 96 19.96 2.52 -10.34
C PRO A 96 20.74 3.64 -11.05
N ARG A 97 20.56 3.77 -12.35
CA ARG A 97 21.24 4.81 -13.16
C ARG A 97 20.68 6.19 -12.86
N TYR A 98 19.40 6.26 -12.51
CA TYR A 98 18.67 7.48 -12.17
C TYR A 98 17.87 7.27 -10.88
N ASP A 99 17.62 8.33 -10.13
CA ASP A 99 16.71 8.27 -8.98
C ASP A 99 15.25 8.34 -9.47
N ALA A 100 14.43 7.38 -9.04
CA ALA A 100 13.00 7.34 -9.37
C ALA A 100 12.20 8.48 -8.72
N CYS A 101 12.76 9.12 -7.68
CA CYS A 101 12.09 10.12 -6.87
C CYS A 101 12.63 11.55 -7.06
N GLU A 102 13.55 11.75 -8.01
CA GLU A 102 14.14 13.08 -8.28
C GLU A 102 13.19 13.98 -9.07
#